data_AF-W7WWD2-F1
#
_entry.id   AF-W7WWD2-F1
#
_cell.length_a   1.000
_cell.length_b   1.000
_cell.length_c   1.000
_cell.angle_alpha   90.00
_cell.angle_beta   90.00
_cell.angle_gamma   90.00
#
_symmetry.space_group_name_H-M   'P 1'
#
loop_
_entity.id
_entity.type
_entity.pdbx_description
1 polymer ?
#
loop_
_entity_poly.entity_id
_entity_poly.type
_entity_poly.pdbx_seq_one_letter_code
_entity_poly.pdbx_strand_id
1 'polypeptide(L)'
;MWTNLAVYAPLPVLLAVMVGISPQTRLYRSFFLDEIGQDYVRTARAKGLTETRILLKHVLRNALIPILTNVAVALPGIFVGSFLIETFFSIPGLGREVLLAVNRSDYPVIQAVTIYIAVITMLVNLATDVLYKLADPRVVLK
;
A
#
# COMPACT_ATOMS: atom_id res chain seq x y z
N MET A 1 -21.32 12.85 -13.47
CA MET A 1 -20.10 12.04 -13.27
C MET A 1 -19.48 12.30 -11.90
N TRP A 2 -19.13 13.54 -11.55
CA TRP A 2 -18.58 13.92 -10.23
C TRP A 2 -19.55 13.73 -9.05
N THR A 3 -20.84 14.01 -9.25
CA THR A 3 -21.89 13.79 -8.23
C THR A 3 -22.12 12.31 -7.91
N ASN A 4 -21.98 11.42 -8.91
CA ASN A 4 -22.07 9.98 -8.68
C ASN A 4 -20.84 9.48 -7.91
N LEU A 5 -19.65 9.99 -8.21
CA LEU A 5 -18.42 9.64 -7.48
C LEU A 5 -18.53 10.01 -5.99
N ALA A 6 -19.03 11.22 -5.69
CA ALA A 6 -19.19 11.68 -4.31
C ALA A 6 -20.27 10.94 -3.52
N VAL A 7 -21.26 10.31 -4.19
CA VAL A 7 -22.34 9.56 -3.52
C VAL A 7 -21.99 8.07 -3.36
N TYR A 8 -21.33 7.45 -4.36
CA TYR A 8 -21.04 6.01 -4.34
C TYR A 8 -19.67 5.64 -3.74
N ALA A 9 -18.69 6.54 -3.78
CA ALA A 9 -17.33 6.27 -3.25
C ALA A 9 -17.16 6.35 -1.71
N PRO A 10 -17.94 7.13 -0.93
CA PRO A 10 -17.67 7.26 0.51
C PRO A 10 -17.85 5.95 1.28
N LEU A 11 -18.88 5.18 0.95
CA LEU A 11 -19.23 3.97 1.71
C LEU A 11 -18.19 2.85 1.53
N PRO A 12 -17.73 2.53 0.31
CA PRO A 12 -16.68 1.55 0.13
C PRO A 12 -15.31 2.00 0.64
N VAL A 13 -14.98 3.29 0.50
CA VAL A 13 -13.71 3.83 1.03
C VAL A 13 -13.70 3.73 2.56
N LEU A 14 -14.81 4.08 3.23
CA LEU A 14 -14.89 4.01 4.69
C LEU A 14 -14.82 2.56 5.18
N LEU A 15 -15.46 1.62 4.50
CA LEU A 15 -15.31 0.18 4.78
C LEU A 15 -13.86 -0.30 4.60
N ALA A 16 -13.22 0.04 3.49
CA ALA A 16 -11.83 -0.34 3.24
C ALA A 16 -10.88 0.22 4.30
N VAL A 17 -11.06 1.48 4.70
CA VAL A 17 -10.27 2.11 5.76
C VAL A 17 -10.53 1.44 7.11
N MET A 18 -11.78 1.17 7.48
CA MET A 18 -12.12 0.50 8.74
C MET A 18 -11.55 -0.91 8.84
N VAL A 19 -11.54 -1.66 7.74
CA VAL A 19 -10.93 -2.99 7.68
C VAL A 19 -9.40 -2.91 7.73
N GLY A 20 -8.81 -1.93 7.05
CA GLY A 20 -7.35 -1.78 6.96
C GLY A 20 -6.69 -1.18 8.20
N ILE A 21 -7.36 -0.29 8.94
CA ILE A 21 -6.73 0.52 9.99
C ILE A 21 -6.19 -0.32 11.16
N SER A 22 -6.92 -1.36 11.58
CA SER A 22 -6.54 -2.22 12.70
C SER A 22 -5.27 -3.04 12.43
N PRO A 23 -5.18 -3.85 11.35
CA PRO A 23 -3.98 -4.61 11.06
C PRO A 23 -2.78 -3.71 10.73
N GLN A 24 -2.98 -2.62 9.99
CA GLN A 24 -1.89 -1.70 9.61
C GLN A 24 -1.31 -0.99 10.83
N THR A 25 -2.15 -0.47 11.73
CA THR A 25 -1.69 0.19 12.96
C THR A 25 -0.90 -0.77 13.84
N ARG A 26 -1.37 -2.02 13.99
CA ARG A 26 -0.65 -3.06 14.75
C ARG A 26 0.70 -3.38 14.14
N LEU A 27 0.76 -3.49 12.82
CA LEU A 27 1.96 -3.80 12.07
C LEU A 27 2.99 -2.67 12.16
N TYR A 28 2.57 -1.42 11.97
CA TYR A 28 3.44 -0.26 12.14
C TYR A 28 3.97 -0.16 13.56
N ARG A 29 3.13 -0.37 14.58
CA ARG A 29 3.59 -0.41 15.97
C ARG A 29 4.66 -1.48 16.20
N SER A 30 4.54 -2.65 15.57
CA SER A 30 5.56 -3.71 15.65
C SER A 30 6.91 -3.22 15.11
N PHE A 31 6.92 -2.62 13.92
CA PHE A 31 8.16 -2.10 13.32
C PHE A 31 8.84 -1.04 14.20
N PHE A 32 8.06 -0.15 14.82
CA PHE A 32 8.62 0.81 15.76
C PHE A 32 9.21 0.14 17.01
N LEU A 33 8.55 -0.90 17.55
CA LEU A 33 9.04 -1.61 18.73
C LEU A 33 10.32 -2.40 18.44
N ASP A 34 10.40 -3.05 17.28
CA ASP A 34 11.59 -3.77 16.82
C ASP A 34 12.79 -2.82 16.71
N GLU A 35 12.52 -1.59 16.29
CA GLU A 35 13.52 -0.58 16.04
C GLU A 35 14.00 0.15 17.31
N ILE A 36 13.10 0.37 18.27
CA ILE A 36 13.44 0.95 19.60
C ILE A 36 14.39 0.04 20.39
N GLY A 37 14.31 -1.28 20.17
CA GLY A 37 15.16 -2.27 20.84
C GLY A 37 16.62 -2.27 20.40
N GLN A 38 16.96 -1.58 19.32
CA GLN A 38 18.28 -1.65 18.67
C GLN A 38 19.39 -0.87 19.40
N ASP A 39 20.64 -1.31 19.23
CA ASP A 39 21.78 -0.76 19.95
C ASP A 39 22.10 0.71 19.59
N TYR A 40 21.77 1.16 18.38
CA TYR A 40 21.95 2.56 18.02
C TYR A 40 20.99 3.49 18.79
N VAL A 41 19.80 3.01 19.18
CA VAL A 41 18.85 3.76 20.02
C VAL A 41 19.40 3.88 21.43
N ARG A 42 19.93 2.78 21.98
CA ARG A 42 20.61 2.79 23.29
C ARG A 42 21.80 3.74 23.31
N THR A 43 22.59 3.74 22.25
CA THR A 43 23.72 4.66 22.07
C THR A 43 23.26 6.12 21.97
N ALA A 44 22.18 6.40 21.23
CA ALA A 44 21.63 7.75 21.14
C ALA A 44 21.08 8.25 22.49
N ARG A 45 20.45 7.38 23.27
CA ARG A 45 20.01 7.67 24.64
C ARG A 45 21.19 7.93 25.58
N ALA A 46 22.25 7.12 25.50
CA ALA A 46 23.48 7.31 26.28
C ALA A 46 24.20 8.64 25.95
N LYS A 47 24.06 9.12 24.71
CA LYS A 47 24.55 10.45 24.28
C LYS A 47 23.67 11.62 24.74
N GLY A 48 22.58 11.37 25.47
CA GLY A 48 21.70 12.41 26.01
C GLY A 48 20.71 13.02 25.00
N LEU A 49 20.45 12.36 23.85
CA LEU A 49 19.42 12.84 22.93
C LEU A 49 18.02 12.68 23.54
N THR A 50 17.14 13.65 23.26
CA THR A 50 15.73 13.59 23.66
C THR A 50 14.98 12.46 22.92
N GLU A 51 14.03 11.81 23.58
CA GLU A 51 13.27 10.70 22.99
C GLU A 51 12.57 11.09 21.69
N THR A 52 12.03 12.31 21.61
CA THR A 52 11.39 12.83 20.39
C THR A 52 12.35 12.88 19.20
N ARG A 53 13.62 13.28 19.41
CA ARG A 53 14.63 13.27 18.33
C ARG A 53 15.01 11.85 17.94
N ILE A 54 15.12 10.95 18.89
CA ILE A 54 15.44 9.54 18.63
C ILE A 54 14.33 8.89 17.79
N LEU A 55 13.07 9.10 18.20
CA LEU A 55 11.90 8.56 17.51
C LEU A 55 11.75 9.14 16.09
N LEU A 56 11.79 10.46 15.93
CA LEU A 56 11.53 11.10 14.62
C LEU A 56 12.70 10.99 13.63
N LYS A 57 13.96 11.00 14.11
CA LYS A 57 15.12 11.06 13.22
C LYS A 57 15.79 9.72 12.98
N HIS A 58 15.81 8.85 13.99
CA HIS A 58 16.52 7.57 13.90
C HIS A 58 15.55 6.42 13.69
N VAL A 59 14.62 6.22 14.64
CA VAL A 59 13.67 5.10 14.60
C VAL A 59 12.74 5.22 13.40
N LEU A 60 12.09 6.36 13.19
CA LEU A 60 11.15 6.57 12.07
C LEU A 60 11.83 6.33 10.72
N ARG A 61 13.06 6.81 10.54
CA ARG A 61 13.78 6.66 9.26
C ARG A 61 14.07 5.19 8.95
N ASN A 62 14.45 4.39 9.96
CA ASN A 62 14.74 2.98 9.75
C ASN A 62 13.46 2.14 9.65
N ALA A 63 12.45 2.44 10.47
CA ALA A 63 11.13 1.82 10.40
C ALA A 63 10.37 2.17 9.10
N LEU A 64 10.71 3.27 8.42
CA LEU A 64 10.08 3.64 7.15
C LEU A 64 10.40 2.63 6.03
N ILE A 65 11.53 1.93 6.10
CA ILE A 65 11.93 0.93 5.10
C ILE A 65 10.90 -0.21 5.03
N PRO A 66 10.61 -0.97 6.11
CA PRO A 66 9.60 -2.02 6.07
C PRO A 66 8.18 -1.49 5.88
N ILE A 67 7.87 -0.26 6.33
CA ILE A 67 6.57 0.38 6.06
C ILE A 67 6.38 0.59 4.55
N LEU A 68 7.39 1.15 3.88
CA LEU A 68 7.33 1.42 2.44
C LEU A 68 7.17 0.13 1.64
N THR A 69 7.88 -0.93 2.04
CA THR A 69 7.71 -2.28 1.47
C THR A 69 6.30 -2.81 1.63
N ASN A 70 5.73 -2.69 2.83
CA ASN A 70 4.39 -3.19 3.08
C ASN A 70 3.34 -2.46 2.21
N VAL A 71 3.44 -1.14 2.12
CA VAL A 71 2.57 -0.32 1.28
C VAL A 71 2.73 -0.68 -0.19
N ALA A 72 3.97 -0.82 -0.67
CA ALA A 72 4.27 -1.16 -2.05
C ALA A 72 3.64 -2.50 -2.49
N VAL A 73 3.78 -3.54 -1.66
CA VAL A 73 3.17 -4.85 -1.93
C VAL A 73 1.64 -4.78 -1.89
N ALA A 74 1.06 -3.90 -1.07
CA ALA A 74 -0.38 -3.73 -0.97
C ALA A 74 -0.99 -2.99 -2.18
N LEU A 75 -0.26 -2.07 -2.81
CA LEU A 75 -0.77 -1.20 -3.88
C LEU A 75 -1.39 -1.96 -5.07
N PRO A 76 -0.74 -3.00 -5.66
CA PRO A 76 -1.36 -3.79 -6.73
C PRO A 76 -2.64 -4.49 -6.28
N GLY A 77 -2.68 -4.94 -5.02
CA GLY A 77 -3.84 -5.59 -4.42
C GLY A 77 -5.06 -4.68 -4.31
N ILE A 78 -4.87 -3.36 -4.20
CA ILE A 78 -5.98 -2.39 -4.16
C ILE A 78 -6.76 -2.39 -5.47
N PHE A 79 -6.10 -2.52 -6.61
CA PHE A 79 -6.78 -2.59 -7.92
C PHE A 79 -7.68 -3.83 -8.02
N VAL A 80 -7.19 -4.98 -7.54
CA VAL A 80 -7.97 -6.22 -7.49
C VAL A 80 -9.12 -6.10 -6.48
N GLY A 81 -8.87 -5.51 -5.31
CA GLY A 81 -9.90 -5.24 -4.30
C GLY A 81 -10.98 -4.27 -4.80
N SER A 82 -10.63 -3.30 -5.65
CA SER A 82 -11.58 -2.38 -6.29
C SER A 82 -12.61 -3.13 -7.12
N PHE A 83 -12.22 -4.17 -7.86
CA PHE A 83 -13.15 -4.94 -8.67
C PHE A 83 -14.23 -5.62 -7.81
N LEU A 84 -13.82 -6.13 -6.65
CA LEU A 84 -14.73 -6.76 -5.70
C LEU A 84 -15.71 -5.73 -5.15
N ILE A 85 -15.21 -4.57 -4.74
CA ILE A 85 -16.02 -3.45 -4.25
C ILE A 85 -17.01 -2.98 -5.31
N GLU A 86 -16.57 -2.76 -6.55
CA GLU A 86 -17.42 -2.34 -7.67
C GLU A 86 -18.56 -3.32 -7.91
N THR A 87 -18.26 -4.62 -7.84
CA THR A 87 -19.25 -5.69 -8.03
C THR A 87 -20.26 -5.73 -6.88
N PHE A 88 -19.81 -5.69 -5.62
CA PHE A 88 -20.70 -5.73 -4.46
C PHE A 88 -21.62 -4.52 -4.36
N PHE A 89 -21.10 -3.32 -4.63
CA PHE A 89 -21.86 -2.08 -4.58
C PHE A 89 -22.61 -1.77 -5.88
N SER A 90 -22.55 -2.66 -6.88
CA SER A 90 -23.15 -2.46 -8.21
C SER A 90 -22.75 -1.13 -8.85
N ILE A 91 -21.51 -0.70 -8.61
CA ILE A 91 -20.95 0.52 -9.20
C ILE A 91 -20.54 0.18 -10.64
N PRO A 92 -21.00 0.94 -11.65
CA PRO A 92 -20.60 0.70 -13.04
C PRO A 92 -19.10 0.98 -13.19
N GLY A 93 -18.32 -0.08 -13.41
CA GLY A 93 -16.86 -0.03 -13.46
C GLY A 93 -16.25 -1.23 -14.20
N LEU A 94 -14.92 -1.26 -14.28
CA LEU A 94 -14.18 -2.31 -14.99
C LEU A 94 -14.38 -3.69 -14.34
N GLY A 95 -14.51 -3.77 -13.02
CA GLY A 95 -14.65 -5.04 -12.32
C GLY A 95 -15.86 -5.87 -12.76
N ARG A 96 -16.99 -5.20 -13.04
CA ARG A 96 -18.22 -5.85 -13.52
C ARG A 96 -18.04 -6.42 -14.94
N GLU A 97 -17.40 -5.67 -15.83
CA GLU A 97 -17.16 -6.10 -17.22
C GLU A 97 -16.18 -7.28 -17.27
N VAL A 98 -15.17 -7.28 -16.40
CA VAL A 98 -14.26 -8.42 -16.22
C VAL A 98 -15.03 -9.67 -15.77
N LEU A 99 -15.93 -9.52 -14.79
CA LEU A 99 -16.73 -10.65 -14.29
C LEU A 99 -17.66 -11.23 -15.38
N LEU A 100 -18.26 -10.36 -16.19
CA LEU A 100 -19.10 -10.79 -17.32
C LEU A 100 -18.28 -11.49 -18.40
N ALA A 101 -17.08 -10.99 -18.71
CA ALA A 101 -16.15 -11.62 -19.65
C ALA A 101 -15.74 -13.03 -19.18
N VAL A 102 -15.45 -13.19 -17.89
CA VAL A 102 -15.16 -14.51 -17.29
C VAL A 102 -16.34 -15.46 -17.44
N ASN A 103 -17.56 -15.02 -17.11
CA ASN A 103 -18.76 -15.86 -17.25
C ASN A 103 -19.08 -16.24 -18.70
N ARG A 104 -18.77 -15.36 -19.65
CA ARG A 104 -18.95 -15.60 -21.09
C ARG A 104 -17.77 -16.30 -21.75
N SER A 105 -16.72 -16.63 -20.99
CA SER A 105 -15.45 -17.17 -21.52
C SER A 105 -14.86 -16.32 -22.66
N ASP A 106 -14.99 -14.99 -22.53
CA ASP A 106 -14.43 -14.03 -23.49
C ASP A 106 -12.92 -13.85 -23.23
N TYR A 107 -12.13 -14.79 -23.74
CA TYR A 107 -10.69 -14.85 -23.54
C TYR A 107 -9.95 -13.55 -23.94
N PRO A 108 -10.26 -12.89 -25.07
CA PRO A 108 -9.63 -11.62 -25.43
C PRO A 108 -9.76 -10.54 -24.36
N VAL A 109 -10.94 -10.38 -23.76
CA VAL A 109 -11.17 -9.36 -22.72
C VAL A 109 -10.40 -9.70 -21.44
N ILE A 110 -10.42 -10.98 -21.04
CA ILE A 110 -9.66 -11.44 -19.87
C ILE A 110 -8.17 -11.17 -20.06
N GLN A 111 -7.63 -11.49 -21.24
CA GLN A 111 -6.22 -11.27 -21.57
C GLN A 111 -5.84 -9.78 -21.55
N ALA A 112 -6.69 -8.91 -22.11
CA ALA A 112 -6.48 -7.46 -22.08
C ALA A 112 -6.42 -6.92 -20.64
N VAL A 113 -7.32 -7.39 -19.77
CA VAL A 113 -7.36 -7.00 -18.36
C VAL A 113 -6.13 -7.50 -17.61
N THR A 114 -5.68 -8.74 -17.88
CA THR A 114 -4.46 -9.28 -17.27
C THR A 114 -3.24 -8.45 -17.66
N ILE A 115 -3.10 -8.08 -18.93
CA ILE A 115 -2.00 -7.22 -19.40
C ILE A 115 -2.07 -5.85 -18.72
N TYR A 116 -3.26 -5.26 -18.63
CA TYR A 116 -3.46 -3.97 -17.98
C TYR A 116 -3.03 -3.99 -16.50
N ILE A 117 -3.45 -5.00 -15.74
CA ILE A 117 -3.03 -5.18 -14.34
C ILE A 117 -1.52 -5.41 -14.24
N ALA A 118 -0.94 -6.19 -15.14
CA ALA A 118 0.50 -6.43 -15.17
C ALA A 118 1.29 -5.13 -15.39
N VAL A 119 0.86 -4.28 -16.32
CA VAL A 119 1.49 -2.97 -16.58
C VAL A 119 1.38 -2.06 -15.37
N ILE A 120 0.21 -1.95 -14.74
CA ILE A 120 0.03 -1.16 -13.52
C ILE A 120 0.93 -1.66 -12.40
N THR A 121 0.98 -2.98 -12.20
CA THR A 121 1.83 -3.59 -11.17
C THR A 121 3.30 -3.26 -11.42
N MET A 122 3.74 -3.32 -12.68
CA MET A 122 5.10 -2.98 -13.07
C MET A 122 5.42 -1.50 -12.80
N LEU A 123 4.48 -0.59 -13.11
CA LEU A 123 4.63 0.85 -12.82
C LEU A 123 4.69 1.13 -11.31
N VAL A 124 3.87 0.46 -10.52
CA VAL A 124 3.87 0.58 -9.05
C VAL A 124 5.18 0.06 -8.46
N ASN A 125 5.69 -1.06 -8.95
CA ASN A 125 6.98 -1.59 -8.53
C ASN A 125 8.11 -0.62 -8.88
N LEU A 126 8.14 -0.08 -10.10
CA LEU A 126 9.12 0.91 -10.51
C LEU A 126 9.06 2.18 -9.64
N ALA A 127 7.86 2.67 -9.33
CA ALA A 127 7.67 3.81 -8.43
C ALA A 127 8.17 3.50 -7.02
N THR A 128 7.96 2.28 -6.55
CA THR A 128 8.45 1.80 -5.25
C THR A 128 9.98 1.78 -5.21
N ASP A 129 10.64 1.28 -6.27
CA ASP A 129 12.10 1.25 -6.34
C ASP A 129 12.71 2.66 -6.26
N VAL A 130 12.06 3.63 -6.91
CA VAL A 130 12.43 5.06 -6.82
C VAL A 130 12.21 5.59 -5.40
N LEU A 131 11.10 5.24 -4.76
CA LEU A 131 10.79 5.65 -3.39
C LEU A 131 11.77 5.04 -2.36
N TYR A 132 12.23 3.80 -2.55
CA TYR A 132 13.28 3.21 -1.72
C TYR A 132 14.57 4.02 -1.81
N LYS A 133 14.99 4.42 -3.01
CA LYS A 133 16.18 5.25 -3.22
C LYS A 133 16.08 6.62 -2.54
N LEU A 134 14.88 7.19 -2.48
CA LEU A 134 14.62 8.45 -1.77
C LEU A 134 14.63 8.27 -0.24
N ALA A 135 14.04 7.18 0.26
CA ALA A 135 13.96 6.90 1.69
C ALA A 135 15.32 6.52 2.29
N ASP A 136 16.10 5.71 1.58
CA ASP A 136 17.45 5.34 1.97
C ASP A 136 18.43 5.37 0.77
N PRO A 137 19.25 6.42 0.64
CA PRO A 137 20.25 6.52 -0.42
C PRO A 137 21.39 5.49 -0.32
N ARG A 138 21.38 4.59 0.68
CA ARG A 138 22.32 3.46 0.79
C ARG A 138 21.83 2.19 0.10
N VAL A 139 20.58 2.12 -0.33
CA VAL A 139 20.05 0.96 -1.05
C VAL A 139 20.59 0.97 -2.47
N VAL A 140 21.56 0.10 -2.73
CA VAL A 140 22.11 -0.15 -4.06
C VAL A 140 21.16 -1.07 -4.80
N LEU A 141 20.57 -0.58 -5.90
CA LEU A 141 19.75 -1.36 -6.82
C LEU A 141 20.54 -2.59 -7.29
N LYS A 142 19.94 -3.77 -7.16
CA LYS A 142 20.44 -5.02 -7.74
C LYS A 142 19.47 -5.49 -8.81
#